data_AF-A0A7S0U110-F1
#
_entry.id   AF-A0A7S0U110-F1
#
_cell.length_a   1.000
_cell.length_b   1.000
_cell.length_c   1.000
_cell.angle_alpha   90.00
_cell.angle_beta   90.00
_cell.angle_gamma   90.00
#
_symmetry.space_group_name_H-M   'P 1'
#
loop_
_entity.id
_entity.type
_entity.pdbx_description
1 polymer ?
#
loop_
_entity_poly.entity_id
_entity_poly.type
_entity_poly.pdbx_seq_one_letter_code
_entity_poly.pdbx_strand_id
1 'polypeptide(L)'
;MMRLTALVVLALCLAGRAQACGDAICHTYGDEPRFDDSDRPPNAVVLGRATWTVMHTTAAYLKPGDLTPLEIQSFKTLVTTMPRLYPGKGKELIAKIFADETIQKDLEAVKTGEDCQLWIWKVHNALSAVVHPSRTPFPESLGLHVSQFRVANPESGDTQYDLSGASDVQKKMITKAVKARWVIAGGLENHPWTKRDMLNLPPDRTMLGRAFWTYMHTLSVYLPHTLEDGDIESFKGLFDVIHNIYACPVCKHHFGLFYNDPVLKKEHDTIETKHEAIMYLWKIHNIVTADGIFRKEWPNRKLFPHSKHFNVSQFHIPAPDADKKQMRTEACPNGGPTTTTCLGANKHFEVIADVESRWQIEGGIDQPLVDKAPAPCPAPVKGQKILKMDMYIMGKCPWCGKAMERIADTIKCDYTCKHHGQDLTARLNFEVHMVGLNNGTWAHPWLRAIHGPSELVGERLGLCARQHYSKEYKYVKFIQCMDQNVSTIPIRAPECAEKNGMDLDLLVACANTEGEQLVATSYGFASWMGIDITPTFVLNDKKKVLGLPDNFTDIVCEQLATTSVALAEVGAESGAGGGRVGKGSSLEDLMVTGVVVAFATLMVAGLAAVAMRLRGRKEGGEEKKSLLDHRL
;
A
#
# COMPACT_ATOMS: atom_id res chain seq x y z
N MET A 1 1.60 61.98 -38.01
CA MET A 1 1.69 60.74 -38.82
C MET A 1 2.17 59.62 -37.89
N MET A 2 1.24 58.87 -37.29
CA MET A 2 0.96 57.44 -37.58
C MET A 2 2.15 56.53 -37.23
N ARG A 3 2.14 55.84 -36.08
CA ARG A 3 1.51 54.53 -35.73
C ARG A 3 2.41 53.33 -36.09
N LEU A 4 2.42 52.34 -35.18
CA LEU A 4 3.25 51.12 -35.09
C LEU A 4 4.69 51.44 -34.64
N THR A 5 5.22 50.96 -33.51
CA THR A 5 5.08 49.62 -32.92
C THR A 5 5.35 49.71 -31.42
N ALA A 6 4.29 49.87 -30.63
CA ALA A 6 4.32 49.77 -29.16
C ALA A 6 3.60 48.49 -28.77
N LEU A 7 4.28 47.35 -28.88
CA LEU A 7 3.89 46.03 -28.38
C LEU A 7 4.97 45.06 -28.86
N VAL A 8 5.85 44.60 -27.96
CA VAL A 8 6.62 43.33 -28.00
C VAL A 8 7.81 43.35 -27.01
N VAL A 9 8.30 44.51 -26.57
CA VAL A 9 9.55 44.54 -25.75
C VAL A 9 9.33 44.62 -24.22
N LEU A 10 8.09 44.62 -23.74
CA LEU A 10 7.78 44.52 -22.30
C LEU A 10 7.21 43.15 -21.88
N ALA A 11 7.55 42.08 -22.60
CA ALA A 11 7.03 40.73 -22.36
C ALA A 11 8.09 39.62 -22.20
N LEU A 12 9.39 39.93 -22.10
CA LEU A 12 10.44 38.90 -22.09
C LEU A 12 11.49 38.97 -20.97
N CYS A 13 11.28 39.77 -19.92
CA CYS A 13 12.18 39.82 -18.75
C CYS A 13 11.52 39.53 -17.39
N LEU A 14 10.32 38.91 -17.35
CA LEU A 14 9.70 38.44 -16.10
C LEU A 14 9.10 37.03 -16.19
N ALA A 15 9.57 36.18 -17.12
CA ALA A 15 9.14 34.79 -17.25
C ALA A 15 10.28 33.82 -16.95
N GLY A 16 10.58 33.65 -15.66
CA GLY A 16 11.55 32.66 -15.17
C GLY A 16 11.37 32.30 -13.69
N ARG A 17 10.25 32.69 -13.07
CA ARG A 17 9.90 32.30 -11.71
C ARG A 17 8.52 31.66 -11.71
N ALA A 18 8.51 30.40 -11.32
CA ALA A 18 7.46 29.69 -10.59
C ALA A 18 6.03 30.26 -10.70
N GLN A 19 5.25 29.71 -11.62
CA GLN A 19 3.78 29.69 -11.55
C GLN A 19 3.28 28.66 -12.57
N ALA A 20 2.35 27.75 -12.30
CA ALA A 20 1.68 27.33 -11.09
C ALA A 20 1.16 25.91 -11.38
N CYS A 21 1.27 25.00 -10.41
CA CYS A 21 0.25 23.96 -10.30
C CYS A 21 -1.09 24.68 -10.16
N GLY A 22 -2.01 24.45 -11.10
CA GLY A 22 -3.36 24.99 -11.00
C GLY A 22 -4.00 24.58 -9.67
N ASP A 23 -4.78 25.51 -9.11
CA ASP A 23 -5.36 25.52 -7.76
C ASP A 23 -6.29 24.33 -7.39
N ALA A 24 -6.33 23.26 -8.19
CA ALA A 24 -7.14 22.07 -7.94
C ALA A 24 -6.36 20.85 -7.40
N ILE A 25 -5.01 20.87 -7.37
CA ILE A 25 -4.19 19.66 -7.07
C ILE A 25 -3.28 19.84 -5.82
N CYS A 26 -3.27 21.02 -5.19
CA CYS A 26 -2.38 21.31 -4.07
C CYS A 26 -3.06 21.44 -2.70
N HIS A 27 -4.28 20.92 -2.54
CA HIS A 27 -4.96 20.94 -1.24
C HIS A 27 -4.59 19.72 -0.36
N THR A 28 -4.28 20.04 0.90
CA THR A 28 -4.09 19.21 2.11
C THR A 28 -2.75 18.50 2.36
N TYR A 29 -1.67 19.28 2.52
CA TYR A 29 -0.61 18.92 3.46
C TYR A 29 -1.12 19.14 4.89
N GLY A 30 -1.74 18.11 5.45
CA GLY A 30 -2.37 18.16 6.77
C GLY A 30 -3.35 17.06 7.07
N ASP A 31 -3.58 16.08 6.20
CA ASP A 31 -4.28 14.85 6.57
C ASP A 31 -3.26 13.71 6.66
N GLU A 32 -3.51 12.75 7.56
CA GLU A 32 -2.63 11.59 7.72
C GLU A 32 -2.40 10.84 6.40
N PRO A 33 -1.31 10.05 6.31
CA PRO A 33 -0.97 9.31 5.11
C PRO A 33 -2.02 8.32 4.59
N ARG A 34 -2.90 8.79 3.72
CA ARG A 34 -3.59 7.97 2.73
C ARG A 34 -2.54 7.28 1.84
N PHE A 35 -2.37 5.95 1.94
CA PHE A 35 -1.38 5.17 1.17
C PHE A 35 -1.74 5.10 -0.33
N ASP A 36 -3.05 5.19 -0.60
CA ASP A 36 -3.72 5.74 -1.77
C ASP A 36 -4.89 6.59 -1.23
N ASP A 37 -5.60 7.36 -2.05
CA ASP A 37 -6.74 8.23 -1.63
C ASP A 37 -7.84 7.53 -0.78
N SER A 38 -7.78 6.21 -0.57
CA SER A 38 -8.89 5.38 -0.10
C SER A 38 -8.74 4.66 1.26
N ASP A 39 -7.68 4.97 2.04
CA ASP A 39 -7.53 4.53 3.46
C ASP A 39 -7.62 2.99 3.63
N ARG A 40 -6.97 2.25 2.73
CA ARG A 40 -7.00 0.77 2.69
C ARG A 40 -5.83 0.16 3.47
N PRO A 41 -6.03 -1.00 4.14
CA PRO A 41 -4.93 -1.80 4.66
C PRO A 41 -3.89 -2.14 3.58
N PRO A 42 -2.59 -2.18 3.94
CA PRO A 42 -1.53 -2.51 3.01
C PRO A 42 -1.61 -3.98 2.60
N ASN A 43 -1.69 -4.23 1.30
CA ASN A 43 -1.55 -5.56 0.73
C ASN A 43 -0.07 -5.99 0.59
N ALA A 44 0.17 -7.22 0.16
CA ALA A 44 1.54 -7.75 0.02
C ALA A 44 2.45 -6.90 -0.88
N VAL A 45 1.90 -6.29 -1.94
CA VAL A 45 2.66 -5.41 -2.85
C VAL A 45 3.04 -4.11 -2.15
N VAL A 46 2.09 -3.51 -1.42
CA VAL A 46 2.28 -2.29 -0.66
C VAL A 46 3.29 -2.51 0.46
N LEU A 47 3.15 -3.58 1.25
CA LEU A 47 4.10 -3.94 2.29
C LEU A 47 5.49 -4.17 1.71
N GLY A 48 5.60 -4.94 0.62
CA GLY A 48 6.89 -5.20 -0.03
C GLY A 48 7.59 -3.92 -0.47
N ARG A 49 6.86 -2.96 -1.07
CA ARG A 49 7.41 -1.63 -1.42
C ARG A 49 7.86 -0.85 -0.18
N ALA A 50 7.05 -0.86 0.88
CA ALA A 50 7.37 -0.18 2.13
C ALA A 50 8.64 -0.77 2.77
N THR A 51 8.72 -2.11 2.90
CA THR A 51 9.90 -2.82 3.40
C THR A 51 11.14 -2.49 2.59
N TRP A 52 11.09 -2.57 1.25
CA TRP A 52 12.27 -2.24 0.44
C TRP A 52 12.67 -0.76 0.53
N THR A 53 11.70 0.14 0.65
CA THR A 53 11.97 1.57 0.87
C THR A 53 12.70 1.78 2.19
N VAL A 54 12.23 1.17 3.28
CA VAL A 54 12.89 1.21 4.59
C VAL A 54 14.33 0.68 4.51
N MET A 55 14.49 -0.51 3.94
CA MET A 55 15.77 -1.23 3.93
C MET A 55 16.83 -0.52 3.09
N HIS A 56 16.50 -0.21 1.83
CA HIS A 56 17.44 0.43 0.91
C HIS A 56 17.78 1.85 1.34
N THR A 57 16.80 2.65 1.78
CA THR A 57 17.06 4.02 2.23
C THR A 57 17.90 4.02 3.50
N THR A 58 17.59 3.16 4.47
CA THR A 58 18.40 3.01 5.70
C THR A 58 19.85 2.67 5.34
N ALA A 59 20.07 1.63 4.53
CA ALA A 59 21.42 1.25 4.12
C ALA A 59 22.15 2.34 3.32
N ALA A 60 21.45 3.05 2.43
CA ALA A 60 22.03 4.07 1.57
C ALA A 60 22.49 5.33 2.33
N TYR A 61 21.88 5.63 3.48
CA TYR A 61 22.21 6.76 4.33
C TYR A 61 23.13 6.42 5.51
N LEU A 62 23.53 5.14 5.67
CA LEU A 62 24.61 4.79 6.59
C LEU A 62 25.89 5.52 6.20
N LYS A 63 26.67 5.93 7.20
CA LYS A 63 27.93 6.64 6.99
C LYS A 63 28.88 5.81 6.11
N PRO A 64 29.61 6.44 5.18
CA PRO A 64 30.65 5.74 4.42
C PRO A 64 31.75 5.20 5.36
N GLY A 65 32.31 4.04 5.03
CA GLY A 65 33.36 3.40 5.82
C GLY A 65 32.84 2.60 7.02
N ASP A 66 33.73 2.36 8.00
CA ASP A 66 33.48 1.43 9.11
C ASP A 66 32.32 1.87 10.02
N LEU A 67 31.36 0.99 10.18
CA LEU A 67 30.25 1.14 11.12
C LEU A 67 30.70 0.81 12.54
N THR A 68 30.06 1.45 13.52
CA THR A 68 30.22 1.07 14.93
C THR A 68 29.60 -0.31 15.17
N PRO A 69 30.03 -1.06 16.21
CA PRO A 69 29.40 -2.32 16.57
C PRO A 69 27.88 -2.22 16.76
N LEU A 70 27.41 -1.09 17.33
CA LEU A 70 25.98 -0.83 17.54
C LEU A 70 25.22 -0.59 16.23
N GLU A 71 25.82 0.12 15.27
CA GLU A 71 25.24 0.31 13.93
C GLU A 71 25.18 -1.02 13.16
N ILE A 72 26.21 -1.86 13.25
CA ILE A 72 26.24 -3.21 12.64
C ILE A 72 25.15 -4.09 13.25
N GLN A 73 25.07 -4.13 14.59
CA GLN A 73 24.04 -4.90 15.29
C GLN A 73 22.64 -4.41 14.89
N SER A 74 22.41 -3.10 14.85
CA SER A 74 21.12 -2.53 14.46
C SER A 74 20.78 -2.87 13.00
N PHE A 75 21.77 -2.83 12.10
CA PHE A 75 21.54 -3.24 10.71
C PHE A 75 21.15 -4.72 10.62
N LYS A 76 21.86 -5.60 11.34
CA LYS A 76 21.53 -7.03 11.42
C LYS A 76 20.12 -7.22 11.98
N THR A 77 19.78 -6.60 13.11
CA THR A 77 18.45 -6.62 13.71
C THR A 77 17.38 -6.22 12.69
N LEU A 78 17.57 -5.09 12.00
CA LEU A 78 16.64 -4.62 10.98
C LEU A 78 16.39 -5.71 9.92
N VAL A 79 17.43 -6.29 9.34
CA VAL A 79 17.24 -7.26 8.25
C VAL A 79 16.74 -8.62 8.73
N THR A 80 17.11 -9.05 9.93
CA THR A 80 16.66 -10.32 10.51
C THR A 80 15.22 -10.26 11.02
N THR A 81 14.62 -9.07 11.15
CA THR A 81 13.18 -8.96 11.41
C THR A 81 12.34 -9.49 10.25
N MET A 82 12.84 -9.46 9.00
CA MET A 82 12.08 -9.93 7.84
C MET A 82 11.77 -11.43 7.89
N PRO A 83 12.74 -12.36 8.02
CA PRO A 83 12.43 -13.80 8.09
C PRO A 83 11.59 -14.19 9.32
N ARG A 84 11.53 -13.36 10.37
CA ARG A 84 10.77 -13.62 11.59
C ARG A 84 9.36 -13.03 11.57
N LEU A 85 9.25 -11.74 11.28
CA LEU A 85 8.03 -10.98 11.47
C LEU A 85 7.23 -10.75 10.18
N TYR A 86 7.87 -10.87 9.00
CA TYR A 86 7.17 -10.60 7.74
C TYR A 86 5.95 -11.53 7.63
N PRO A 87 4.76 -11.04 7.25
CA PRO A 87 3.55 -11.83 7.23
C PRO A 87 3.44 -12.74 6.00
N GLY A 88 2.60 -13.77 6.13
CA GLY A 88 2.16 -14.61 5.01
C GLY A 88 3.26 -15.47 4.39
N LYS A 89 3.05 -15.89 3.14
CA LYS A 89 3.98 -16.68 2.32
C LYS A 89 5.29 -15.94 2.04
N GLY A 90 5.27 -14.61 2.14
CA GLY A 90 6.48 -13.80 2.12
C GLY A 90 7.46 -14.20 3.23
N LYS A 91 6.97 -14.54 4.43
CA LYS A 91 7.78 -15.02 5.56
C LYS A 91 8.61 -16.24 5.17
N GLU A 92 7.94 -17.27 4.65
CA GLU A 92 8.54 -18.56 4.32
C GLU A 92 9.61 -18.41 3.24
N LEU A 93 9.31 -17.62 2.21
CA LEU A 93 10.24 -17.35 1.12
C LEU A 93 11.48 -16.58 1.62
N ILE A 94 11.28 -15.54 2.44
CA ILE A 94 12.38 -14.77 3.00
C ILE A 94 13.22 -15.64 3.95
N ALA A 95 12.58 -16.44 4.81
CA ALA A 95 13.28 -17.37 5.69
C ALA A 95 14.14 -18.36 4.91
N LYS A 96 13.64 -18.90 3.79
CA LYS A 96 14.42 -19.76 2.90
C LYS A 96 15.63 -19.06 2.28
N ILE A 97 15.49 -17.79 1.86
CA ILE A 97 16.61 -16.99 1.34
C ILE A 97 17.65 -16.72 2.44
N PHE A 98 17.20 -16.41 3.66
CA PHE A 98 18.07 -16.14 4.80
C PHE A 98 18.75 -17.38 5.38
N ALA A 99 18.22 -18.57 5.08
CA ALA A 99 18.85 -19.85 5.43
C ALA A 99 20.02 -20.21 4.49
N ASP A 100 20.20 -19.52 3.36
CA ASP A 100 21.31 -19.74 2.44
C ASP A 100 22.65 -19.35 3.11
N GLU A 101 23.60 -20.28 3.12
CA GLU A 101 24.91 -20.09 3.78
C GLU A 101 25.69 -18.89 3.22
N THR A 102 25.56 -18.61 1.91
CA THR A 102 26.25 -17.49 1.27
C THR A 102 25.62 -16.16 1.69
N ILE A 103 24.29 -16.12 1.86
CA ILE A 103 23.59 -14.93 2.36
C ILE A 103 23.98 -14.65 3.82
N GLN A 104 24.07 -15.69 4.66
CA GLN A 104 24.48 -15.56 6.07
C GLN A 104 25.95 -15.14 6.20
N LYS A 105 26.85 -15.81 5.48
CA LYS A 105 28.28 -15.47 5.44
C LYS A 105 28.49 -14.00 5.07
N ASP A 106 27.76 -13.52 4.05
CA ASP A 106 27.87 -12.13 3.62
C ASP A 106 27.26 -11.16 4.64
N LEU A 107 26.18 -11.54 5.35
CA LEU A 107 25.62 -10.71 6.42
C LEU A 107 26.60 -10.58 7.59
N GLU A 108 27.27 -11.68 7.95
CA GLU A 108 28.28 -11.69 9.01
C GLU A 108 29.53 -10.88 8.65
N ALA A 109 29.83 -10.75 7.36
CA ALA A 109 30.96 -9.98 6.86
C ALA A 109 30.70 -8.46 6.78
N VAL A 110 29.46 -7.99 7.01
CA VAL A 110 29.12 -6.55 6.94
C VAL A 110 29.89 -5.75 7.98
N LYS A 111 30.66 -4.76 7.51
CA LYS A 111 31.43 -3.84 8.36
C LYS A 111 31.21 -2.38 8.02
N THR A 112 30.84 -2.08 6.77
CA THR A 112 30.71 -0.71 6.26
C THR A 112 29.29 -0.40 5.79
N GLY A 113 28.95 0.89 5.66
CA GLY A 113 27.69 1.31 5.03
C GLY A 113 27.56 0.84 3.58
N GLU A 114 28.69 0.72 2.86
CA GLU A 114 28.75 0.10 1.54
C GLU A 114 28.40 -1.40 1.56
N ASP A 115 28.90 -2.16 2.54
CA ASP A 115 28.56 -3.59 2.68
C ASP A 115 27.07 -3.79 2.93
N CYS A 116 26.46 -2.96 3.79
CA CYS A 116 25.02 -2.95 4.01
C CYS A 116 24.22 -2.76 2.71
N GLN A 117 24.63 -1.80 1.87
CA GLN A 117 23.97 -1.54 0.58
C GLN A 117 24.09 -2.72 -0.37
N LEU A 118 25.28 -3.32 -0.47
CA LEU A 118 25.53 -4.49 -1.30
C LEU A 118 24.73 -5.70 -0.81
N TRP A 119 24.64 -5.91 0.49
CA TRP A 119 23.89 -7.01 1.07
C TRP A 119 22.38 -6.87 0.81
N ILE A 120 21.80 -5.70 1.08
CA ILE A 120 20.37 -5.43 0.79
C ILE A 120 20.07 -5.58 -0.71
N TRP A 121 20.97 -5.09 -1.57
CA TRP A 121 20.88 -5.26 -3.02
C TRP A 121 20.85 -6.74 -3.44
N LYS A 122 21.74 -7.56 -2.87
CA LYS A 122 21.83 -8.99 -3.16
C LYS A 122 20.56 -9.72 -2.74
N VAL A 123 20.06 -9.48 -1.53
CA VAL A 123 18.82 -10.12 -1.02
C VAL A 123 17.60 -9.69 -1.84
N HIS A 124 17.51 -8.41 -2.24
CA HIS A 124 16.40 -7.95 -3.09
C HIS A 124 16.41 -8.61 -4.47
N ASN A 125 17.59 -8.78 -5.09
CA ASN A 125 17.69 -9.52 -6.35
C ASN A 125 17.41 -11.02 -6.16
N ALA A 126 17.79 -11.62 -5.03
CA ALA A 126 17.44 -13.01 -4.70
C ALA A 126 15.93 -13.21 -4.57
N LEU A 127 15.24 -12.32 -3.86
CA LEU A 127 13.78 -12.36 -3.78
C LEU A 127 13.14 -12.15 -5.16
N SER A 128 13.65 -11.18 -5.93
CA SER A 128 13.15 -10.89 -7.27
C SER A 128 13.34 -12.06 -8.24
N ALA A 129 14.44 -12.81 -8.11
CA ALA A 129 14.72 -13.99 -8.93
C ALA A 129 13.71 -15.12 -8.70
N VAL A 130 13.13 -15.21 -7.49
CA VAL A 130 12.09 -16.20 -7.16
C VAL A 130 10.72 -15.71 -7.58
N VAL A 131 10.37 -14.45 -7.26
CA VAL A 131 9.03 -13.90 -7.51
C VAL A 131 8.82 -13.51 -8.98
N HIS A 132 9.89 -13.07 -9.64
CA HIS A 132 9.88 -12.58 -11.02
C HIS A 132 11.05 -13.20 -11.82
N PRO A 133 11.02 -14.52 -12.11
CA PRO A 133 12.14 -15.23 -12.72
C PRO A 133 12.50 -14.75 -14.14
N SER A 134 11.62 -14.01 -14.80
CA SER A 134 11.86 -13.38 -16.11
C SER A 134 12.52 -12.00 -16.02
N ARG A 135 12.62 -11.41 -14.82
CA ARG A 135 13.17 -10.07 -14.63
C ARG A 135 14.69 -10.13 -14.51
N THR A 136 15.35 -9.29 -15.29
CA THR A 136 16.79 -9.02 -15.22
C THR A 136 17.17 -8.46 -13.84
N PRO A 137 18.21 -9.01 -13.18
CA PRO A 137 18.73 -8.44 -11.94
C PRO A 137 19.17 -6.99 -12.12
N PHE A 138 18.90 -6.16 -11.11
CA PHE A 138 19.36 -4.78 -11.09
C PHE A 138 20.83 -4.69 -10.65
N PRO A 139 21.65 -3.76 -11.16
CA PRO A 139 21.42 -3.01 -12.38
C PRO A 139 21.71 -3.87 -13.63
N GLU A 140 20.87 -3.72 -14.66
CA GLU A 140 20.96 -4.51 -15.89
C GLU A 140 22.30 -4.34 -16.61
N SER A 141 22.95 -3.19 -16.45
CA SER A 141 24.24 -2.85 -17.06
C SER A 141 25.40 -3.73 -16.62
N LEU A 142 25.24 -4.53 -15.57
CA LEU A 142 26.26 -5.48 -15.12
C LEU A 142 26.17 -6.86 -15.80
N GLY A 143 25.14 -7.09 -16.63
CA GLY A 143 24.96 -8.37 -17.33
C GLY A 143 24.77 -9.57 -16.40
N LEU A 144 24.27 -9.33 -15.18
CA LEU A 144 24.02 -10.39 -14.19
C LEU A 144 22.79 -11.21 -14.61
N HIS A 145 22.84 -12.52 -14.36
CA HIS A 145 21.76 -13.44 -14.71
C HIS A 145 20.96 -13.87 -13.48
N VAL A 146 19.65 -14.11 -13.67
CA VAL A 146 18.72 -14.47 -12.59
C VAL A 146 19.15 -15.75 -11.85
N SER A 147 19.81 -16.68 -12.53
CA SER A 147 20.32 -17.92 -11.93
C SER A 147 21.37 -17.67 -10.85
N GLN A 148 22.13 -16.56 -10.92
CA GLN A 148 23.12 -16.22 -9.90
C GLN A 148 22.48 -15.82 -8.57
N PHE A 149 21.18 -15.50 -8.56
CA PHE A 149 20.48 -15.02 -7.36
C PHE A 149 19.48 -16.04 -6.80
N ARG A 150 19.38 -17.23 -7.39
CA ARG A 150 18.54 -18.29 -6.84
C ARG A 150 19.11 -18.77 -5.50
N VAL A 151 18.23 -19.17 -4.59
CA VAL A 151 18.63 -19.88 -3.36
C VAL A 151 19.41 -21.11 -3.79
N ALA A 152 20.58 -21.34 -3.19
CA ALA A 152 21.43 -22.46 -3.55
C ALA A 152 20.64 -23.76 -3.43
N ASN A 153 20.71 -24.58 -4.48
CA ASN A 153 20.21 -25.95 -4.45
C ASN A 153 21.42 -26.87 -4.65
N PRO A 154 21.86 -27.59 -3.60
CA PRO A 154 23.00 -28.50 -3.68
C PRO A 154 22.87 -29.53 -4.80
N GLU A 155 21.65 -29.94 -5.14
CA GLU A 155 21.40 -30.97 -6.16
C GLU A 155 21.58 -30.45 -7.60
N SER A 156 21.34 -29.16 -7.86
CA SER A 156 21.51 -28.58 -9.19
C SER A 156 22.90 -27.99 -9.43
N GLY A 157 23.74 -27.92 -8.39
CA GLY A 157 25.03 -27.21 -8.46
C GLY A 157 24.89 -25.70 -8.59
N ASP A 158 23.68 -25.15 -8.38
CA ASP A 158 23.43 -23.71 -8.43
C ASP A 158 24.09 -23.04 -7.22
N THR A 159 25.03 -22.12 -7.48
CA THR A 159 25.66 -21.31 -6.45
C THR A 159 25.03 -19.93 -6.38
N GLN A 160 24.72 -19.48 -5.18
CA GLN A 160 24.27 -18.12 -4.91
C GLN A 160 25.42 -17.10 -5.14
N TYR A 161 25.11 -15.89 -5.64
CA TYR A 161 26.05 -14.79 -5.90
C TYR A 161 26.85 -14.40 -4.65
N ASP A 162 28.13 -14.78 -4.58
CA ASP A 162 29.05 -14.44 -3.47
C ASP A 162 29.59 -13.00 -3.59
N LEU A 163 29.29 -12.12 -2.62
CA LEU A 163 29.79 -10.74 -2.61
C LEU A 163 31.32 -10.65 -2.44
N SER A 164 31.95 -11.66 -1.82
CA SER A 164 33.40 -11.72 -1.68
C SER A 164 34.11 -11.95 -3.01
N GLY A 165 33.43 -12.58 -3.97
CA GLY A 165 33.92 -12.78 -5.34
C GLY A 165 33.74 -11.57 -6.27
N ALA A 166 32.94 -10.57 -5.88
CA ALA A 166 32.70 -9.38 -6.69
C ALA A 166 33.91 -8.43 -6.69
N SER A 167 34.35 -8.01 -7.87
CA SER A 167 35.44 -7.02 -8.00
C SER A 167 35.07 -5.66 -7.42
N ASP A 168 36.06 -4.88 -7.01
CA ASP A 168 35.85 -3.51 -6.51
C ASP A 168 35.13 -2.61 -7.51
N VAL A 169 35.38 -2.81 -8.81
CA VAL A 169 34.70 -2.08 -9.88
C VAL A 169 33.21 -2.43 -9.90
N GLN A 170 32.87 -3.71 -9.84
CA GLN A 170 31.47 -4.16 -9.76
C GLN A 170 30.79 -3.61 -8.50
N LYS A 171 31.42 -3.73 -7.32
CA LYS A 171 30.89 -3.19 -6.07
C LYS A 171 30.60 -1.69 -6.18
N LYS A 172 31.55 -0.90 -6.71
CA LYS A 172 31.36 0.54 -6.95
C LYS A 172 30.22 0.84 -7.92
N MET A 173 30.08 0.06 -8.99
CA MET A 173 28.98 0.21 -9.95
C MET A 173 27.62 -0.08 -9.32
N ILE A 174 27.51 -1.16 -8.53
CA ILE A 174 26.30 -1.53 -7.79
C ILE A 174 25.94 -0.42 -6.81
N THR A 175 26.87 -0.04 -5.92
CA THR A 175 26.63 0.98 -4.90
C THR A 175 26.27 2.32 -5.53
N LYS A 176 26.91 2.71 -6.65
CA LYS A 176 26.55 3.93 -7.39
C LYS A 176 25.12 3.86 -7.91
N ALA A 177 24.70 2.73 -8.49
CA ALA A 177 23.34 2.54 -9.01
C ALA A 177 22.29 2.54 -7.88
N VAL A 178 22.60 1.89 -6.74
CA VAL A 178 21.75 1.90 -5.54
C VAL A 178 21.61 3.32 -4.99
N LYS A 179 22.73 4.05 -4.77
CA LYS A 179 22.69 5.43 -4.28
C LYS A 179 21.90 6.35 -5.20
N ALA A 180 22.05 6.22 -6.53
CA ALA A 180 21.28 7.01 -7.49
C ALA A 180 19.75 6.80 -7.38
N ARG A 181 19.31 5.63 -6.91
CA ARG A 181 17.90 5.30 -6.71
C ARG A 181 17.37 5.69 -5.34
N TRP A 182 18.23 5.71 -4.31
CA TRP A 182 17.77 5.80 -2.91
C TRP A 182 18.28 7.02 -2.14
N VAL A 183 19.22 7.79 -2.69
CA VAL A 183 19.74 9.02 -2.05
C VAL A 183 19.27 10.25 -2.81
N ILE A 184 18.62 11.17 -2.10
CA ILE A 184 18.29 12.50 -2.62
C ILE A 184 19.49 13.44 -2.46
N ALA A 185 19.78 14.20 -3.52
CA ALA A 185 20.75 15.31 -3.44
C ALA A 185 20.27 16.38 -2.44
N GLY A 186 21.06 16.64 -1.40
CA GLY A 186 20.69 17.54 -0.30
C GLY A 186 20.22 16.83 0.98
N GLY A 187 20.03 15.51 0.94
CA GLY A 187 19.58 14.72 2.10
C GLY A 187 18.07 14.49 2.13
N LEU A 188 17.58 13.91 3.23
CA LEU A 188 16.14 13.63 3.42
C LEU A 188 15.40 14.88 3.89
N GLU A 189 15.10 15.77 2.94
CA GLU A 189 14.23 16.94 3.15
C GLU A 189 12.81 16.66 2.67
N ASN A 190 11.82 17.44 3.14
CA ASN A 190 10.46 17.35 2.62
C ASN A 190 10.40 18.02 1.24
N HIS A 191 9.92 17.29 0.24
CA HIS A 191 9.82 17.78 -1.12
C HIS A 191 8.37 17.63 -1.60
N PRO A 192 7.71 18.69 -2.11
CA PRO A 192 6.26 18.72 -2.35
C PRO A 192 5.78 17.95 -3.62
N TRP A 193 6.45 16.88 -4.03
CA TRP A 193 6.27 16.29 -5.37
C TRP A 193 5.19 15.20 -5.36
N THR A 194 3.96 15.55 -5.76
CA THR A 194 2.81 14.63 -5.84
C THR A 194 2.94 13.50 -6.85
N LYS A 195 4.00 13.50 -7.70
CA LYS A 195 4.25 12.48 -8.73
C LYS A 195 5.52 11.65 -8.50
N ARG A 196 6.09 11.69 -7.30
CA ARG A 196 7.42 11.13 -7.01
C ARG A 196 7.51 9.62 -7.31
N ASP A 197 6.51 8.86 -6.87
CA ASP A 197 6.46 7.40 -7.05
C ASP A 197 6.40 7.01 -8.53
N MET A 198 5.68 7.78 -9.36
CA MET A 198 5.58 7.54 -10.80
C MET A 198 6.91 7.75 -11.53
N LEU A 199 7.80 8.57 -10.97
CA LEU A 199 9.08 8.92 -11.57
C LEU A 199 10.26 8.09 -11.02
N ASN A 200 10.00 7.11 -10.15
CA ASN A 200 11.04 6.31 -9.49
C ASN A 200 12.13 7.17 -8.83
N LEU A 201 11.75 8.33 -8.28
CA LEU A 201 12.69 9.22 -7.62
C LEU A 201 13.06 8.68 -6.23
N PRO A 202 14.26 9.01 -5.70
CA PRO A 202 14.64 8.59 -4.37
C PRO A 202 13.65 9.09 -3.29
N PRO A 203 13.38 8.29 -2.24
CA PRO A 203 12.38 8.61 -1.23
C PRO A 203 12.81 9.81 -0.40
N ASP A 204 11.85 10.70 -0.13
CA ASP A 204 12.06 11.82 0.78
C ASP A 204 11.70 11.46 2.24
N ARG A 205 11.85 12.43 3.14
CA ARG A 205 11.55 12.25 4.56
C ARG A 205 10.12 11.77 4.81
N THR A 206 9.15 12.28 4.05
CA THR A 206 7.73 11.89 4.18
C THR A 206 7.52 10.47 3.69
N MET A 207 8.06 10.12 2.51
CA MET A 207 7.93 8.78 1.94
C MET A 207 8.60 7.72 2.81
N LEU A 208 9.80 8.00 3.34
CA LEU A 208 10.48 7.10 4.26
C LEU A 208 9.67 6.91 5.55
N GLY A 209 9.18 7.99 6.16
CA GLY A 209 8.34 7.92 7.36
C GLY A 209 7.09 7.07 7.13
N ARG A 210 6.40 7.27 6.01
CA ARG A 210 5.22 6.47 5.61
C ARG A 210 5.57 5.00 5.44
N ALA A 211 6.62 4.70 4.68
CA ALA A 211 7.07 3.32 4.47
C ALA A 211 7.42 2.64 5.80
N PHE A 212 8.06 3.35 6.72
CA PHE A 212 8.43 2.82 8.02
C PHE A 212 7.23 2.55 8.91
N TRP A 213 6.29 3.50 9.01
CA TRP A 213 5.05 3.30 9.78
C TRP A 213 4.21 2.16 9.21
N THR A 214 4.06 2.09 7.89
CA THR A 214 3.36 0.98 7.24
C THR A 214 4.02 -0.34 7.52
N TYR A 215 5.35 -0.40 7.41
CA TYR A 215 6.08 -1.60 7.75
C TYR A 215 5.79 -2.03 9.20
N MET A 216 6.03 -1.16 10.18
CA MET A 216 5.84 -1.51 11.60
C MET A 216 4.40 -1.87 11.96
N HIS A 217 3.41 -1.07 11.52
CA HIS A 217 2.00 -1.33 11.85
C HIS A 217 1.55 -2.64 11.25
N THR A 218 1.89 -2.90 9.99
CA THR A 218 1.59 -4.18 9.35
C THR A 218 2.24 -5.33 10.11
N LEU A 219 3.53 -5.24 10.48
CA LEU A 219 4.17 -6.28 11.28
C LEU A 219 3.41 -6.52 12.59
N SER A 220 3.05 -5.46 13.32
CA SER A 220 2.37 -5.57 14.62
C SER A 220 1.01 -6.25 14.54
N VAL A 221 0.20 -5.98 13.51
CA VAL A 221 -1.14 -6.57 13.36
C VAL A 221 -1.13 -7.98 12.78
N TYR A 222 -0.01 -8.44 12.22
CA TYR A 222 0.16 -9.81 11.75
C TYR A 222 1.04 -10.66 12.66
N LEU A 223 1.50 -10.12 13.79
CA LEU A 223 2.12 -10.93 14.84
C LEU A 223 1.15 -12.05 15.29
N PRO A 224 1.65 -13.26 15.59
CA PRO A 224 0.81 -14.31 16.15
C PRO A 224 0.27 -13.91 17.54
N HIS A 225 -0.87 -14.48 17.95
CA HIS A 225 -1.42 -14.17 19.28
C HIS A 225 -0.49 -14.60 20.42
N THR A 226 0.21 -15.72 20.23
CA THR A 226 1.28 -16.19 21.11
C THR A 226 2.60 -15.92 20.42
N LEU A 227 3.39 -15.03 20.98
CA LEU A 227 4.70 -14.66 20.43
C LEU A 227 5.77 -15.63 20.92
N GLU A 228 6.66 -16.04 20.02
CA GLU A 228 7.91 -16.65 20.42
C GLU A 228 8.88 -15.55 20.92
N ASP A 229 9.81 -15.89 21.83
CA ASP A 229 10.79 -14.92 22.35
C ASP A 229 11.53 -14.20 21.22
N GLY A 230 11.85 -14.93 20.14
CA GLY A 230 12.51 -14.37 18.97
C GLY A 230 11.68 -13.36 18.18
N ASP A 231 10.35 -13.47 18.19
CA ASP A 231 9.44 -12.50 17.57
C ASP A 231 9.38 -11.22 18.42
N ILE A 232 9.29 -11.38 19.73
CA ILE A 232 9.30 -10.27 20.70
C ILE A 232 10.59 -9.47 20.58
N GLU A 233 11.74 -10.15 20.61
CA GLU A 233 13.06 -9.53 20.45
C GLU A 233 13.19 -8.79 19.12
N SER A 234 12.70 -9.40 18.03
CA SER A 234 12.76 -8.76 16.71
C SER A 234 11.89 -7.51 16.65
N PHE A 235 10.68 -7.56 17.22
CA PHE A 235 9.77 -6.41 17.22
C PHE A 235 10.32 -5.28 18.09
N LYS A 236 10.79 -5.61 19.30
CA LYS A 236 11.42 -4.66 20.22
C LYS A 236 12.67 -4.03 19.58
N GLY A 237 13.49 -4.83 18.91
CA GLY A 237 14.71 -4.40 18.24
C GLY A 237 14.49 -3.40 17.11
N LEU A 238 13.29 -3.32 16.51
CA LEU A 238 12.98 -2.27 15.53
C LEU A 238 13.09 -0.86 16.11
N PHE A 239 12.83 -0.67 17.41
CA PHE A 239 12.99 0.64 18.05
C PHE A 239 14.47 1.02 18.21
N ASP A 240 15.33 0.04 18.47
CA ASP A 240 16.79 0.22 18.50
C ASP A 240 17.31 0.58 17.12
N VAL A 241 16.78 -0.05 16.08
CA VAL A 241 17.08 0.29 14.67
C VAL A 241 16.80 1.76 14.41
N ILE A 242 15.63 2.25 14.82
CA ILE A 242 15.26 3.66 14.61
C ILE A 242 16.26 4.56 15.35
N HIS A 243 16.54 4.22 16.61
CA HIS A 243 17.43 5.01 17.45
C HIS A 243 18.87 5.08 16.90
N ASN A 244 19.36 3.99 16.31
CA ASN A 244 20.78 3.84 15.96
C ASN A 244 21.09 4.14 14.49
N ILE A 245 20.23 3.75 13.54
CA ILE A 245 20.56 3.78 12.11
C ILE A 245 19.49 4.40 11.21
N TYR A 246 18.40 4.96 11.75
CA TYR A 246 17.37 5.56 10.90
C TYR A 246 17.92 6.68 10.01
N ALA A 247 17.62 6.61 8.73
CA ALA A 247 18.23 7.47 7.71
C ALA A 247 17.93 8.97 7.91
N CYS A 248 16.76 9.32 8.45
CA CYS A 248 16.37 10.71 8.69
C CYS A 248 16.98 11.21 10.01
N PRO A 249 17.98 12.12 10.01
CA PRO A 249 18.66 12.54 11.23
C PRO A 249 17.72 13.28 12.20
N VAL A 250 16.79 14.07 11.67
CA VAL A 250 15.81 14.80 12.47
C VAL A 250 14.83 13.85 13.16
N CYS A 251 14.39 12.82 12.44
CA CYS A 251 13.53 11.78 12.97
C CYS A 251 14.26 10.93 14.02
N LYS A 252 15.51 10.55 13.74
CA LYS A 252 16.39 9.84 14.69
C LYS A 252 16.59 10.65 15.98
N HIS A 253 16.84 11.96 15.86
CA HIS A 253 16.95 12.85 17.02
C HIS A 253 15.66 12.86 17.85
N HIS A 254 14.50 12.96 17.19
CA HIS A 254 13.20 12.90 17.85
C HIS A 254 12.97 11.59 18.60
N PHE A 255 13.27 10.45 17.97
CA PHE A 255 13.25 9.17 18.66
C PHE A 255 14.22 9.12 19.84
N GLY A 256 15.41 9.71 19.71
CA GLY A 256 16.38 9.81 20.81
C GLY A 256 15.85 10.55 22.05
N LEU A 257 14.92 11.50 21.89
CA LEU A 257 14.31 12.22 23.02
C LEU A 257 13.42 11.31 23.88
N PHE A 258 12.74 10.34 23.28
CA PHE A 258 11.79 9.49 23.99
C PHE A 258 12.22 8.04 24.15
N TYR A 259 13.21 7.58 23.39
CA TYR A 259 13.75 6.22 23.52
C TYR A 259 14.32 5.94 24.93
N ASN A 260 14.79 6.99 25.61
CA ASN A 260 15.28 6.93 27.00
C ASN A 260 14.21 7.30 28.05
N ASP A 261 12.95 7.52 27.65
CA ASP A 261 11.87 7.81 28.58
C ASP A 261 11.57 6.57 29.44
N PRO A 262 11.56 6.68 30.79
CA PRO A 262 11.45 5.53 31.68
C PRO A 262 10.10 4.82 31.57
N VAL A 263 9.03 5.53 31.20
CA VAL A 263 7.71 4.94 31.00
C VAL A 263 7.71 4.12 29.73
N LEU A 264 8.17 4.71 28.62
CA LEU A 264 8.22 4.00 27.34
C LEU A 264 9.16 2.81 27.38
N LYS A 265 10.28 2.93 28.10
CA LYS A 265 11.19 1.81 28.31
C LYS A 265 10.52 0.68 29.07
N LYS A 266 9.83 0.99 30.17
CA LYS A 266 9.06 -0.03 30.92
C LYS A 266 8.02 -0.70 30.00
N GLU A 267 7.21 0.08 29.29
CA GLU A 267 6.17 -0.48 28.42
C GLU A 267 6.73 -1.30 27.25
N HIS A 268 7.87 -0.88 26.70
CA HIS A 268 8.60 -1.63 25.68
C HIS A 268 9.13 -2.95 26.23
N ASP A 269 9.74 -2.93 27.42
CA ASP A 269 10.30 -4.11 28.07
C ASP A 269 9.20 -5.14 28.41
N THR A 270 7.97 -4.68 28.70
CA THR A 270 6.82 -5.54 29.06
C THR A 270 5.98 -6.04 27.88
N ILE A 271 6.36 -5.78 26.62
CA ILE A 271 5.61 -6.34 25.48
C ILE A 271 5.79 -7.87 25.47
N GLU A 272 4.68 -8.59 25.60
CA GLU A 272 4.61 -10.06 25.58
C GLU A 272 3.56 -10.57 24.56
N THR A 273 2.62 -9.72 24.16
CA THR A 273 1.51 -10.10 23.27
C THR A 273 1.41 -9.23 22.03
N LYS A 274 0.73 -9.74 20.99
CA LYS A 274 0.33 -8.98 19.79
C LYS A 274 -0.34 -7.64 20.15
N HIS A 275 -1.29 -7.68 21.09
CA HIS A 275 -2.06 -6.50 21.46
C HIS A 275 -1.21 -5.44 22.16
N GLU A 276 -0.25 -5.84 23.01
CA GLU A 276 0.69 -4.91 23.61
C GLU A 276 1.64 -4.31 22.57
N ALA A 277 2.08 -5.09 21.58
CA ALA A 277 2.88 -4.60 20.46
C ALA A 277 2.12 -3.54 19.64
N ILE A 278 0.85 -3.80 19.30
CA ILE A 278 -0.06 -2.86 18.63
C ILE A 278 -0.22 -1.58 19.46
N MET A 279 -0.53 -1.71 20.75
CA MET A 279 -0.77 -0.58 21.65
C MET A 279 0.48 0.27 21.86
N TYR A 280 1.64 -0.37 22.03
CA TYR A 280 2.92 0.33 22.15
C TYR A 280 3.22 1.12 20.86
N LEU A 281 3.12 0.48 19.70
CA LEU A 281 3.38 1.14 18.42
C LEU A 281 2.40 2.29 18.15
N TRP A 282 1.11 2.09 18.44
CA TRP A 282 0.09 3.14 18.38
C TRP A 282 0.44 4.35 19.27
N LYS A 283 0.89 4.09 20.50
CA LYS A 283 1.29 5.14 21.44
C LYS A 283 2.51 5.90 20.90
N ILE A 284 3.54 5.19 20.44
CA ILE A 284 4.75 5.81 19.84
C ILE A 284 4.39 6.65 18.62
N HIS A 285 3.50 6.16 17.75
CA HIS A 285 3.01 6.93 16.60
C HIS A 285 2.33 8.24 17.05
N ASN A 286 1.42 8.18 18.03
CA ASN A 286 0.75 9.36 18.57
C ASN A 286 1.69 10.33 19.31
N ILE A 287 2.76 9.84 19.95
CA ILE A 287 3.84 10.69 20.51
C ILE A 287 4.51 11.48 19.40
N VAL A 288 4.90 10.80 18.31
CA VAL A 288 5.52 11.46 17.15
C VAL A 288 4.57 12.49 16.53
N THR A 289 3.26 12.20 16.48
CA THR A 289 2.24 13.14 15.99
C THR A 289 2.01 14.32 16.94
N ALA A 290 2.00 14.10 18.26
CA ALA A 290 1.75 15.12 19.27
C ALA A 290 2.91 16.11 19.42
N ASP A 291 4.13 15.57 19.51
CA ASP A 291 5.32 16.31 19.94
C ASP A 291 6.38 16.46 18.83
N GLY A 292 6.02 16.08 17.61
CA GLY A 292 6.90 15.89 16.45
C GLY A 292 7.88 17.01 16.06
N ILE A 293 8.66 16.68 15.02
CA ILE A 293 9.80 17.44 14.47
C ILE A 293 9.42 18.91 14.26
N PHE A 294 9.94 19.76 15.15
CA PHE A 294 9.59 21.17 15.28
C PHE A 294 8.07 21.39 15.28
N ARG A 295 7.49 21.72 16.45
CA ARG A 295 6.06 22.02 16.64
C ARG A 295 5.38 22.86 15.52
N LYS A 296 6.13 23.65 14.74
CA LYS A 296 5.65 24.48 13.63
C LYS A 296 5.58 23.75 12.27
N GLU A 297 6.33 22.67 12.03
CA GLU A 297 6.41 21.99 10.73
C GLU A 297 5.32 20.92 10.50
N TRP A 298 4.67 20.45 11.57
CA TRP A 298 3.54 19.51 11.47
C TRP A 298 2.20 20.26 11.61
N PRO A 299 1.48 20.52 10.50
CA PRO A 299 0.24 21.31 10.52
C PRO A 299 -0.93 20.56 11.16
N ASN A 300 -0.88 19.23 11.24
CA ASN A 300 -1.91 18.41 11.86
C ASN A 300 -1.35 17.61 13.03
N ARG A 301 -1.89 17.90 14.22
CA ARG A 301 -1.58 17.23 15.49
C ARG A 301 -2.75 16.43 16.04
N LYS A 302 -3.70 16.06 15.17
CA LYS A 302 -4.86 15.27 15.57
C LYS A 302 -4.39 13.84 15.85
N LEU A 303 -4.59 13.41 17.09
CA LEU A 303 -4.30 12.06 17.53
C LEU A 303 -5.28 11.06 16.93
N PHE A 304 -4.83 9.81 16.80
CA PHE A 304 -5.65 8.70 16.32
C PHE A 304 -6.01 7.70 17.41
N PRO A 305 -7.16 7.02 17.31
CA PRO A 305 -8.30 7.38 16.45
C PRO A 305 -8.94 8.72 16.81
N HIS A 306 -9.29 9.52 15.80
CA HIS A 306 -9.89 10.86 15.98
C HIS A 306 -11.18 10.85 16.80
N SER A 307 -11.97 9.79 16.67
CA SER A 307 -13.27 9.62 17.36
C SER A 307 -13.14 9.53 18.88
N LYS A 308 -11.94 9.30 19.42
CA LYS A 308 -11.72 9.12 20.86
C LYS A 308 -11.33 10.40 21.58
N HIS A 309 -11.08 11.50 20.84
CA HIS A 309 -10.79 12.82 21.39
C HIS A 309 -9.70 12.82 22.47
N PHE A 310 -8.62 12.07 22.25
CA PHE A 310 -7.48 12.04 23.18
C PHE A 310 -6.88 13.43 23.38
N ASN A 311 -6.35 13.70 24.58
CA ASN A 311 -5.68 14.96 24.86
C ASN A 311 -4.22 14.86 24.41
N VAL A 312 -3.81 15.77 23.51
CA VAL A 312 -2.45 15.86 22.96
C VAL A 312 -1.39 15.89 24.06
N SER A 313 -1.67 16.52 25.21
CA SER A 313 -0.70 16.59 26.32
C SER A 313 -0.36 15.24 26.95
N GLN A 314 -1.19 14.20 26.73
CA GLN A 314 -0.94 12.84 27.23
C GLN A 314 0.20 12.13 26.46
N PHE A 315 0.66 12.71 25.36
CA PHE A 315 1.66 12.14 24.46
C PHE A 315 2.93 13.01 24.31
N HIS A 316 3.09 14.06 25.11
CA HIS A 316 4.31 14.90 25.12
C HIS A 316 5.47 14.24 25.88
N ILE A 317 6.72 14.45 25.42
CA ILE A 317 7.94 13.87 26.04
C ILE A 317 9.11 14.87 26.04
N PRO A 318 10.00 14.87 27.05
CA PRO A 318 9.85 14.22 28.36
C PRO A 318 8.89 15.03 29.22
N ALA A 319 7.90 14.37 29.82
CA ALA A 319 7.06 15.03 30.81
C ALA A 319 7.79 15.04 32.16
N PRO A 320 8.03 16.21 32.80
CA PRO A 320 8.58 16.25 34.16
C PRO A 320 7.77 15.43 35.18
N ASP A 321 6.49 15.19 34.86
CA ASP A 321 5.56 14.32 35.57
C ASP A 321 5.05 13.19 34.65
N ALA A 322 5.93 12.52 33.88
CA ALA A 322 5.56 11.44 32.96
C ALA A 322 4.84 10.28 33.67
N ASP A 323 5.10 10.10 34.96
CA ASP A 323 4.39 9.21 35.88
C ASP A 323 2.89 9.55 36.01
N LYS A 324 2.52 10.83 35.93
CA LYS A 324 1.16 11.34 36.21
C LYS A 324 0.39 11.85 35.01
N LYS A 325 1.07 12.17 33.90
CA LYS A 325 0.44 12.88 32.77
C LYS A 325 0.46 12.10 31.46
N GLN A 326 1.42 11.20 31.28
CA GLN A 326 1.57 10.47 30.03
C GLN A 326 0.61 9.28 30.00
N MET A 327 -0.06 9.06 28.87
CA MET A 327 -0.93 7.90 28.65
C MET A 327 -0.14 6.60 28.84
N ARG A 328 -0.69 5.62 29.56
CA ARG A 328 -0.16 4.25 29.63
C ARG A 328 -0.87 3.34 28.64
N THR A 329 -0.13 2.39 28.09
CA THR A 329 -0.71 1.30 27.27
C THR A 329 -1.48 0.30 28.11
N GLU A 330 -1.07 0.11 29.37
CA GLU A 330 -1.77 -0.74 30.34
C GLU A 330 -3.24 -0.30 30.53
N ALA A 331 -4.14 -1.28 30.59
CA ALA A 331 -5.53 -1.03 30.95
C ALA A 331 -5.64 -0.48 32.37
N CYS A 332 -6.62 0.39 32.62
CA CYS A 332 -6.86 0.91 33.96
C CYS A 332 -7.08 -0.22 34.98
N PRO A 333 -6.51 -0.12 36.20
CA PRO A 333 -6.70 -1.13 37.25
C PRO A 333 -8.18 -1.47 37.45
N ASN A 334 -8.48 -2.76 37.59
CA ASN A 334 -9.84 -3.30 37.76
C ASN A 334 -10.81 -2.96 36.61
N GLY A 335 -10.30 -2.67 35.41
CA GLY A 335 -11.13 -2.27 34.26
C GLY A 335 -11.83 -0.92 34.46
N GLY A 336 -11.25 -0.04 35.29
CA GLY A 336 -11.80 1.27 35.60
C GLY A 336 -12.00 2.18 34.36
N PRO A 337 -12.69 3.33 34.53
CA PRO A 337 -12.93 4.27 33.45
C PRO A 337 -11.61 4.85 32.92
N THR A 338 -11.62 5.33 31.67
CA THR A 338 -10.45 6.00 31.08
C THR A 338 -10.05 7.22 31.90
N THR A 339 -8.76 7.36 32.17
CA THR A 339 -8.20 8.50 32.91
C THR A 339 -7.19 9.26 32.05
N THR A 340 -6.48 10.22 32.64
CA THR A 340 -5.37 10.89 31.98
C THR A 340 -4.16 9.98 31.76
N THR A 341 -4.02 8.92 32.56
CA THR A 341 -2.84 8.05 32.59
C THR A 341 -3.10 6.63 32.13
N CYS A 342 -4.34 6.18 31.97
CA CYS A 342 -4.62 4.82 31.49
C CYS A 342 -5.85 4.77 30.60
N LEU A 343 -5.87 3.79 29.69
CA LEU A 343 -7.04 3.47 28.88
C LEU A 343 -7.98 2.57 29.66
N GLY A 344 -9.26 2.94 29.72
CA GLY A 344 -10.27 2.02 30.24
C GLY A 344 -10.37 0.79 29.33
N ALA A 345 -10.79 -0.36 29.85
CA ALA A 345 -10.79 -1.63 29.12
C ALA A 345 -11.45 -1.53 27.74
N ASN A 346 -12.62 -0.89 27.66
CA ASN A 346 -13.33 -0.69 26.38
C ASN A 346 -12.51 0.13 25.37
N LYS A 347 -11.89 1.24 25.80
CA LYS A 347 -11.09 2.07 24.89
C LYS A 347 -9.83 1.36 24.42
N HIS A 348 -9.23 0.52 25.28
CA HIS A 348 -8.08 -0.30 24.90
C HIS A 348 -8.44 -1.24 23.75
N PHE A 349 -9.54 -1.99 23.87
CA PHE A 349 -10.02 -2.87 22.79
C PHE A 349 -10.44 -2.08 21.54
N GLU A 350 -11.09 -0.94 21.70
CA GLU A 350 -11.49 -0.09 20.57
C GLU A 350 -10.28 0.46 19.79
N VAL A 351 -9.18 0.80 20.47
CA VAL A 351 -7.94 1.22 19.81
C VAL A 351 -7.31 0.06 19.05
N ILE A 352 -7.21 -1.12 19.66
CA ILE A 352 -6.71 -2.32 18.97
C ILE A 352 -7.55 -2.61 17.73
N ALA A 353 -8.88 -2.62 17.86
CA ALA A 353 -9.78 -2.88 16.75
C ALA A 353 -9.67 -1.82 15.63
N ASP A 354 -9.49 -0.54 15.97
CA ASP A 354 -9.24 0.52 14.97
C ASP A 354 -7.88 0.35 14.26
N VAL A 355 -6.83 -0.07 14.98
CA VAL A 355 -5.54 -0.35 14.35
C VAL A 355 -5.63 -1.59 13.47
N GLU A 356 -6.23 -2.68 13.95
CA GLU A 356 -6.43 -3.89 13.15
C GLU A 356 -7.27 -3.60 11.90
N SER A 357 -8.38 -2.86 11.99
CA SER A 357 -9.20 -2.55 10.82
C SER A 357 -8.49 -1.70 9.76
N ARG A 358 -7.50 -0.90 10.16
CA ARG A 358 -6.69 -0.07 9.24
C ARG A 358 -5.52 -0.81 8.61
N TRP A 359 -4.98 -1.82 9.26
CA TRP A 359 -3.70 -2.42 8.88
C TRP A 359 -3.78 -3.92 8.57
N GLN A 360 -4.84 -4.60 9.01
CA GLN A 360 -5.07 -6.02 8.78
C GLN A 360 -6.08 -6.21 7.64
N ILE A 361 -5.83 -7.26 6.85
CA ILE A 361 -6.75 -7.76 5.83
C ILE A 361 -7.29 -9.08 6.35
N GLU A 362 -8.61 -9.23 6.35
CA GLU A 362 -9.28 -10.47 6.73
C GLU A 362 -8.77 -11.64 5.89
N GLY A 363 -8.23 -12.65 6.57
CA GLY A 363 -7.69 -13.84 5.96
C GLY A 363 -6.25 -13.73 5.47
N GLY A 364 -5.53 -12.67 5.84
CA GLY A 364 -4.08 -12.54 5.66
C GLY A 364 -3.67 -11.57 4.55
N ILE A 365 -2.41 -11.15 4.60
CA ILE A 365 -1.84 -10.20 3.63
C ILE A 365 -1.75 -10.75 2.19
N ASP A 366 -1.74 -12.08 2.05
CA ASP A 366 -1.67 -12.78 0.76
C ASP A 366 -3.05 -13.04 0.13
N GLN A 367 -4.12 -12.50 0.73
CA GLN A 367 -5.46 -12.60 0.17
C GLN A 367 -5.49 -12.06 -1.27
N PRO A 368 -6.17 -12.75 -2.20
CA PRO A 368 -6.46 -12.18 -3.50
C PRO A 368 -7.46 -11.04 -3.31
N LEU A 369 -7.00 -9.81 -3.48
CA LEU A 369 -7.81 -8.60 -3.33
C LEU A 369 -8.57 -8.28 -4.62
N VAL A 370 -9.05 -9.34 -5.26
CA VAL A 370 -9.77 -9.30 -6.52
C VAL A 370 -10.89 -10.31 -6.40
N ASP A 371 -12.08 -9.81 -6.08
CA ASP A 371 -13.28 -10.63 -5.98
C ASP A 371 -14.06 -10.58 -7.30
N LYS A 372 -13.55 -11.28 -8.33
CA LYS A 372 -14.14 -11.26 -9.68
C LYS A 372 -15.24 -12.29 -9.82
N ALA A 373 -16.45 -11.84 -10.17
CA ALA A 373 -17.51 -12.71 -10.64
C ALA A 373 -17.51 -12.82 -12.19
N PRO A 374 -18.17 -13.83 -12.78
CA PRO A 374 -18.37 -13.87 -14.22
C PRO A 374 -19.16 -12.65 -14.70
N ALA A 375 -18.75 -12.05 -15.82
CA ALA A 375 -19.35 -10.81 -16.31
C ALA A 375 -20.89 -10.94 -16.47
N PRO A 376 -21.68 -10.12 -15.77
CA PRO A 376 -23.14 -10.23 -15.75
C PRO A 376 -23.78 -9.72 -17.06
N CYS A 377 -23.06 -8.89 -17.80
CA CYS A 377 -23.54 -8.19 -18.98
C CYS A 377 -22.58 -8.35 -20.16
N PRO A 378 -23.06 -8.16 -21.40
CA PRO A 378 -22.17 -8.05 -22.55
C PRO A 378 -21.13 -6.94 -22.36
N ALA A 379 -20.00 -7.04 -23.05
CA ALA A 379 -19.01 -5.97 -23.05
C ALA A 379 -19.65 -4.63 -23.49
N PRO A 380 -19.27 -3.50 -22.86
CA PRO A 380 -19.76 -2.19 -23.25
C PRO A 380 -19.34 -1.85 -24.69
N VAL A 381 -20.19 -1.15 -25.43
CA VAL A 381 -19.83 -0.67 -26.77
C VAL A 381 -18.80 0.46 -26.67
N LYS A 382 -17.96 0.62 -27.70
CA LYS A 382 -16.96 1.70 -27.73
C LYS A 382 -17.63 3.06 -27.53
N GLY A 383 -17.18 3.81 -26.53
CA GLY A 383 -17.74 5.12 -26.19
C GLY A 383 -18.84 5.09 -25.12
N GLN A 384 -19.28 3.91 -24.68
CA GLN A 384 -20.24 3.78 -23.58
C GLN A 384 -19.54 3.98 -22.23
N LYS A 385 -20.16 4.75 -21.33
CA LYS A 385 -19.70 4.87 -19.95
C LYS A 385 -19.91 3.55 -19.19
N ILE A 386 -19.02 3.24 -18.27
CA ILE A 386 -19.17 2.12 -17.33
C ILE A 386 -19.42 2.71 -15.95
N LEU A 387 -20.49 2.31 -15.29
CA LEU A 387 -20.74 2.63 -13.89
C LEU A 387 -20.36 1.39 -13.07
N LYS A 388 -19.26 1.47 -12.33
CA LYS A 388 -18.90 0.41 -11.37
C LYS A 388 -19.61 0.69 -10.05
N MET A 389 -20.33 -0.30 -9.54
CA MET A 389 -21.08 -0.22 -8.29
C MET A 389 -20.90 -1.51 -7.49
N ASP A 390 -20.10 -1.43 -6.44
CA ASP A 390 -19.89 -2.55 -5.52
C ASP A 390 -20.78 -2.36 -4.30
N MET A 391 -21.56 -3.37 -3.91
CA MET A 391 -22.38 -3.38 -2.71
C MET A 391 -21.84 -4.39 -1.70
N TYR A 392 -21.59 -3.92 -0.49
CA TYR A 392 -21.03 -4.71 0.60
C TYR A 392 -22.13 -5.00 1.62
N ILE A 393 -22.42 -6.28 1.86
CA ILE A 393 -23.52 -6.75 2.71
C ILE A 393 -23.06 -7.82 3.69
N MET A 394 -23.84 -8.04 4.74
CA MET A 394 -23.79 -9.27 5.54
C MET A 394 -25.08 -10.04 5.30
N GLY A 395 -25.00 -11.37 5.19
CA GLY A 395 -26.14 -12.20 4.78
C GLY A 395 -27.38 -12.10 5.68
N LYS A 396 -27.24 -11.71 6.95
CA LYS A 396 -28.37 -11.55 7.89
C LYS A 396 -28.59 -10.11 8.38
N CYS A 397 -27.95 -9.12 7.76
CA CYS A 397 -28.15 -7.73 8.13
C CYS A 397 -29.54 -7.22 7.69
N PRO A 398 -30.43 -6.81 8.62
CA PRO A 398 -31.78 -6.34 8.26
C PRO A 398 -31.76 -5.11 7.32
N TRP A 399 -30.79 -4.22 7.49
CA TRP A 399 -30.62 -3.04 6.65
C TRP A 399 -30.13 -3.40 5.24
N CYS A 400 -29.31 -4.46 5.10
CA CYS A 400 -28.92 -4.98 3.80
C CYS A 400 -30.13 -5.52 3.05
N GLY A 401 -30.99 -6.28 3.73
CA GLY A 401 -32.22 -6.78 3.11
C GLY A 401 -33.16 -5.67 2.67
N LYS A 402 -33.27 -4.58 3.44
CA LYS A 402 -34.03 -3.39 3.03
C LYS A 402 -33.41 -2.65 1.84
N ALA A 403 -32.08 -2.58 1.77
CA ALA A 403 -31.42 -2.02 0.60
C ALA A 403 -31.63 -2.90 -0.64
N MET A 404 -31.47 -4.22 -0.52
CA MET A 404 -31.71 -5.19 -1.60
C MET A 404 -33.15 -5.13 -2.11
N GLU A 405 -34.14 -5.05 -1.21
CA GLU A 405 -35.56 -4.87 -1.55
C GLU A 405 -35.79 -3.64 -2.44
N ARG A 406 -35.10 -2.52 -2.16
CA ARG A 406 -35.25 -1.27 -2.92
C ARG A 406 -34.55 -1.29 -4.27
N ILE A 407 -33.41 -1.98 -4.40
CA ILE A 407 -32.58 -1.88 -5.61
C ILE A 407 -32.73 -3.05 -6.58
N ALA A 408 -33.12 -4.25 -6.13
CA ALA A 408 -33.01 -5.49 -6.92
C ALA A 408 -33.69 -5.40 -8.30
N ASP A 409 -34.84 -4.75 -8.41
CA ASP A 409 -35.57 -4.60 -9.69
C ASP A 409 -35.00 -3.51 -10.61
N THR A 410 -34.14 -2.64 -10.07
CA THR A 410 -33.47 -1.55 -10.80
C THR A 410 -32.09 -1.93 -11.32
N ILE A 411 -31.45 -2.94 -10.74
CA ILE A 411 -30.15 -3.46 -11.19
C ILE A 411 -30.33 -4.19 -12.53
N LYS A 412 -29.86 -3.56 -13.60
CA LYS A 412 -29.92 -4.05 -15.00
C LYS A 412 -28.64 -3.66 -15.73
N CYS A 413 -28.36 -4.32 -16.85
CA CYS A 413 -27.14 -4.06 -17.62
C CYS A 413 -27.03 -2.62 -18.11
N ASP A 414 -28.14 -2.01 -18.52
CA ASP A 414 -28.15 -0.60 -18.90
C ASP A 414 -28.79 0.21 -17.77
N TYR A 415 -28.02 1.16 -17.25
CA TYR A 415 -28.43 2.06 -16.19
C TYR A 415 -28.67 3.45 -16.77
N THR A 416 -29.85 4.01 -16.51
CA THR A 416 -30.25 5.34 -16.97
C THR A 416 -30.72 6.16 -15.80
N CYS A 417 -30.27 7.41 -15.73
CA CYS A 417 -30.76 8.34 -14.72
C CYS A 417 -30.66 9.80 -15.18
N LYS A 418 -31.31 10.73 -14.46
CA LYS A 418 -31.34 12.16 -14.81
C LYS A 418 -30.42 12.96 -13.91
N HIS A 419 -29.52 13.74 -14.51
CA HIS A 419 -28.67 14.69 -13.79
C HIS A 419 -28.77 16.07 -14.47
N HIS A 420 -29.23 17.08 -13.74
CA HIS A 420 -29.45 18.44 -14.26
C HIS A 420 -30.27 18.49 -15.58
N GLY A 421 -31.31 17.67 -15.66
CA GLY A 421 -32.20 17.58 -16.82
C GLY A 421 -31.64 16.79 -18.01
N GLN A 422 -30.42 16.25 -17.92
CA GLN A 422 -29.83 15.39 -18.94
C GLN A 422 -29.98 13.92 -18.56
N ASP A 423 -30.42 13.09 -19.52
CA ASP A 423 -30.39 11.64 -19.37
C ASP A 423 -28.96 11.13 -19.53
N LEU A 424 -28.45 10.49 -18.49
CA LEU A 424 -27.16 9.82 -18.48
C LEU A 424 -27.39 8.32 -18.61
N THR A 425 -26.61 7.67 -19.46
CA THR A 425 -26.67 6.21 -19.67
C THR A 425 -25.30 5.58 -19.47
N ALA A 426 -25.28 4.37 -18.91
CA ALA A 426 -24.06 3.60 -18.69
C ALA A 426 -24.33 2.10 -18.76
N ARG A 427 -23.28 1.34 -19.06
CA ARG A 427 -23.22 -0.08 -18.74
C ARG A 427 -22.93 -0.23 -17.25
N LEU A 428 -23.86 -0.83 -16.51
CA LEU A 428 -23.65 -1.15 -15.11
C LEU A 428 -22.65 -2.32 -15.01
N ASN A 429 -21.70 -2.21 -14.09
CA ASN A 429 -20.93 -3.30 -13.53
C ASN A 429 -21.24 -3.36 -12.03
N PHE A 430 -22.22 -4.17 -11.64
CA PHE A 430 -22.67 -4.30 -10.26
C PHE A 430 -22.15 -5.60 -9.63
N GLU A 431 -21.50 -5.50 -8.48
CA GLU A 431 -20.99 -6.64 -7.73
C GLU A 431 -21.50 -6.59 -6.29
N VAL A 432 -21.83 -7.76 -5.73
CA VAL A 432 -22.16 -7.91 -4.31
C VAL A 432 -21.00 -8.62 -3.63
N HIS A 433 -20.51 -8.04 -2.54
CA HIS A 433 -19.49 -8.59 -1.67
C HIS A 433 -20.07 -8.82 -0.28
N MET A 434 -19.71 -9.94 0.33
CA MET A 434 -19.97 -10.27 1.73
C MET A 434 -18.93 -9.64 2.65
N VAL A 435 -19.36 -9.25 3.85
CA VAL A 435 -18.54 -8.68 4.92
C VAL A 435 -18.59 -9.61 6.13
N GLY A 436 -17.44 -9.89 6.72
CA GLY A 436 -17.32 -10.69 7.93
C GLY A 436 -15.86 -10.89 8.32
N LEU A 437 -15.59 -11.88 9.16
CA LEU A 437 -14.26 -12.11 9.72
C LEU A 437 -13.63 -13.39 9.15
N ASN A 438 -12.34 -13.34 8.85
CA ASN A 438 -11.53 -14.49 8.48
C ASN A 438 -10.22 -14.48 9.27
N ASN A 439 -10.19 -15.23 10.36
CA ASN A 439 -9.00 -15.37 11.20
C ASN A 439 -7.99 -16.40 10.66
N GLY A 440 -8.31 -17.04 9.53
CA GLY A 440 -7.46 -18.04 8.88
C GLY A 440 -6.60 -17.43 7.78
N THR A 441 -6.15 -18.27 6.85
CA THR A 441 -5.54 -17.80 5.60
C THR A 441 -6.55 -17.89 4.46
N TRP A 442 -6.23 -17.36 3.29
CA TRP A 442 -7.03 -17.64 2.10
C TRP A 442 -7.11 -19.15 1.82
N ALA A 443 -5.99 -19.88 1.88
CA ALA A 443 -5.96 -21.32 1.57
C ALA A 443 -6.62 -22.21 2.64
N HIS A 444 -6.63 -21.74 3.89
CA HIS A 444 -7.29 -22.40 5.02
C HIS A 444 -8.16 -21.37 5.76
N PRO A 445 -9.34 -21.03 5.20
CA PRO A 445 -10.20 -20.03 5.80
C PRO A 445 -10.68 -20.44 7.19
N TRP A 446 -10.75 -19.47 8.11
CA TRP A 446 -11.46 -19.63 9.37
C TRP A 446 -12.50 -18.52 9.48
N LEU A 447 -13.62 -18.76 8.81
CA LEU A 447 -14.66 -17.77 8.57
C LEU A 447 -15.63 -17.64 9.75
N ARG A 448 -15.94 -16.41 10.11
CA ARG A 448 -16.97 -16.04 11.09
C ARG A 448 -17.85 -14.94 10.51
N ALA A 449 -19.08 -15.30 10.19
CA ALA A 449 -20.12 -14.32 9.90
C ALA A 449 -20.59 -13.63 11.19
N ILE A 450 -21.00 -12.37 11.07
CA ILE A 450 -21.30 -11.49 12.22
C ILE A 450 -22.55 -11.94 12.99
N HIS A 451 -23.54 -12.48 12.29
CA HIS A 451 -24.82 -12.98 12.82
C HIS A 451 -24.85 -14.51 12.96
N GLY A 452 -23.67 -15.15 12.96
CA GLY A 452 -23.50 -16.56 13.30
C GLY A 452 -23.55 -17.53 12.11
N PRO A 453 -23.47 -18.85 12.37
CA PRO A 453 -23.17 -19.84 11.33
C PRO A 453 -24.19 -19.92 10.20
N SER A 454 -25.46 -19.67 10.50
CA SER A 454 -26.53 -19.69 9.49
C SER A 454 -26.42 -18.55 8.46
N GLU A 455 -25.85 -17.40 8.84
CA GLU A 455 -25.50 -16.34 7.89
C GLU A 455 -24.42 -16.82 6.93
N LEU A 456 -23.35 -17.43 7.44
CA LEU A 456 -22.24 -17.94 6.63
C LEU A 456 -22.72 -18.91 5.54
N VAL A 457 -23.67 -19.79 5.87
CA VAL A 457 -24.28 -20.70 4.86
C VAL A 457 -25.05 -19.91 3.80
N GLY A 458 -25.82 -18.89 4.20
CA GLY A 458 -26.53 -18.00 3.27
C GLY A 458 -25.59 -17.22 2.35
N GLU A 459 -24.47 -16.74 2.89
CA GLU A 459 -23.44 -16.02 2.13
C GLU A 459 -22.76 -16.91 1.09
N ARG A 460 -22.43 -18.16 1.45
CA ARG A 460 -21.92 -19.16 0.50
C ARG A 460 -22.90 -19.37 -0.66
N LEU A 461 -24.19 -19.55 -0.35
CA LEU A 461 -25.23 -19.72 -1.37
C LEU A 461 -25.38 -18.47 -2.24
N GLY A 462 -25.35 -17.27 -1.66
CA GLY A 462 -25.43 -16.01 -2.38
C GLY A 462 -24.26 -15.81 -3.35
N LEU A 463 -23.03 -16.10 -2.92
CA LEU A 463 -21.84 -16.01 -3.78
C LEU A 463 -21.80 -17.12 -4.84
N CYS A 464 -22.30 -18.33 -4.54
CA CYS A 464 -22.48 -19.37 -5.55
C CYS A 464 -23.55 -19.00 -6.59
N ALA A 465 -24.62 -18.33 -6.17
CA ALA A 465 -25.59 -17.77 -7.11
C ALA A 465 -24.94 -16.72 -8.01
N ARG A 466 -24.09 -15.84 -7.44
CA ARG A 466 -23.29 -14.87 -8.21
C ARG A 466 -22.36 -15.57 -9.21
N GLN A 467 -21.75 -16.69 -8.83
CA GLN A 467 -20.85 -17.46 -9.70
C GLN A 467 -21.57 -18.15 -10.87
N HIS A 468 -22.72 -18.77 -10.63
CA HIS A 468 -23.39 -19.59 -11.65
C HIS A 468 -24.52 -18.87 -12.39
N TYR A 469 -25.06 -17.79 -11.80
CA TYR A 469 -26.22 -17.05 -12.30
C TYR A 469 -25.93 -15.54 -12.36
N SER A 470 -24.72 -15.15 -12.77
CA SER A 470 -24.34 -13.74 -12.92
C SER A 470 -25.11 -13.01 -14.01
N LYS A 471 -25.46 -13.70 -15.10
CA LYS A 471 -26.10 -13.11 -16.28
C LYS A 471 -27.33 -12.29 -15.90
N GLU A 472 -27.37 -11.06 -16.40
CA GLU A 472 -28.45 -10.08 -16.13
C GLU A 472 -28.72 -9.88 -14.63
N TYR A 473 -27.68 -10.05 -13.81
CA TYR A 473 -27.76 -9.91 -12.36
C TYR A 473 -28.78 -10.83 -11.70
N LYS A 474 -29.05 -12.00 -12.29
CA LYS A 474 -30.09 -12.93 -11.79
C LYS A 474 -29.86 -13.33 -10.34
N TYR A 475 -28.60 -13.48 -9.91
CA TYR A 475 -28.22 -13.73 -8.51
C TYR A 475 -28.72 -12.68 -7.51
N VAL A 476 -28.88 -11.42 -7.91
CA VAL A 476 -29.37 -10.33 -7.04
C VAL A 476 -30.78 -10.62 -6.57
N LYS A 477 -31.63 -11.20 -7.43
CA LYS A 477 -33.01 -11.58 -7.08
C LYS A 477 -33.07 -12.78 -6.12
N PHE A 478 -32.09 -13.68 -6.21
CA PHE A 478 -31.96 -14.79 -5.26
C PHE A 478 -31.56 -14.28 -3.88
N ILE A 479 -30.53 -13.42 -3.80
CA ILE A 479 -30.11 -12.78 -2.53
C ILE A 479 -31.26 -11.96 -1.94
N GLN A 480 -31.90 -11.09 -2.74
CA GLN A 480 -33.06 -10.31 -2.30
C GLN A 480 -34.20 -11.19 -1.76
N CYS A 481 -34.50 -12.32 -2.41
CA CYS A 481 -35.50 -13.26 -1.93
C CYS A 481 -35.15 -13.84 -0.56
N MET A 482 -33.90 -14.25 -0.35
CA MET A 482 -33.43 -14.74 0.95
C MET A 482 -33.54 -13.64 2.03
N ASP A 483 -33.16 -12.42 1.66
CA ASP A 483 -33.12 -11.25 2.55
C ASP A 483 -34.49 -10.72 2.96
N GLN A 484 -35.58 -11.13 2.27
CA GLN A 484 -36.94 -10.79 2.68
C GLN A 484 -37.25 -11.23 4.12
N ASN A 485 -36.58 -12.28 4.60
CA ASN A 485 -36.61 -12.66 6.01
C ASN A 485 -35.23 -13.17 6.45
N VAL A 486 -34.33 -12.24 6.78
CA VAL A 486 -32.96 -12.52 7.22
C VAL A 486 -32.88 -13.53 8.38
N SER A 487 -33.87 -13.57 9.27
CA SER A 487 -33.87 -14.52 10.40
C SER A 487 -33.91 -15.98 9.95
N THR A 488 -34.54 -16.24 8.80
CA THR A 488 -34.74 -17.58 8.24
C THR A 488 -33.66 -18.01 7.26
N ILE A 489 -32.63 -17.21 7.01
CA ILE A 489 -31.50 -17.65 6.17
C ILE A 489 -30.75 -18.79 6.90
N PRO A 490 -30.39 -19.90 6.21
CA PRO A 490 -30.53 -20.17 4.77
C PRO A 490 -31.79 -20.98 4.39
N ILE A 491 -32.73 -21.21 5.30
CA ILE A 491 -33.90 -22.12 5.14
C ILE A 491 -34.74 -21.79 3.90
N ARG A 492 -34.79 -20.50 3.50
CA ARG A 492 -35.55 -20.04 2.31
C ARG A 492 -34.85 -20.28 0.97
N ALA A 493 -33.62 -20.79 0.96
CA ALA A 493 -32.89 -21.01 -0.30
C ALA A 493 -33.65 -21.85 -1.35
N PRO A 494 -34.38 -22.95 -0.99
CA PRO A 494 -35.12 -23.74 -1.98
C PRO A 494 -36.22 -22.95 -2.70
N GLU A 495 -37.10 -22.27 -1.94
CA GLU A 495 -38.17 -21.46 -2.54
C GLU A 495 -37.60 -20.28 -3.36
N CYS A 496 -36.48 -19.70 -2.94
CA CYS A 496 -35.84 -18.61 -3.65
C CYS A 496 -35.13 -19.06 -4.92
N ALA A 497 -34.55 -20.26 -4.93
CA ALA A 497 -33.99 -20.88 -6.12
C ALA A 497 -35.09 -21.19 -7.13
N GLU A 498 -36.17 -21.86 -6.69
CA GLU A 498 -37.33 -22.18 -7.53
C GLU A 498 -37.97 -20.92 -8.14
N LYS A 499 -38.27 -19.91 -7.31
CA LYS A 499 -38.87 -18.63 -7.74
C LYS A 499 -38.05 -17.93 -8.81
N ASN A 500 -36.72 -18.09 -8.79
CA ASN A 500 -35.83 -17.48 -9.75
C ASN A 500 -35.36 -18.45 -10.83
N GLY A 501 -35.87 -19.69 -10.89
CA GLY A 501 -35.44 -20.70 -11.86
C GLY A 501 -33.93 -20.97 -11.78
N MET A 502 -33.42 -21.19 -10.58
CA MET A 502 -32.05 -21.62 -10.30
C MET A 502 -32.05 -23.07 -9.83
N ASP A 503 -31.02 -23.83 -10.21
CA ASP A 503 -30.76 -25.18 -9.72
C ASP A 503 -30.20 -25.10 -8.29
N LEU A 504 -31.00 -25.52 -7.32
CA LEU A 504 -30.62 -25.54 -5.90
C LEU A 504 -29.46 -26.51 -5.64
N ASP A 505 -29.43 -27.67 -6.30
CA ASP A 505 -28.41 -28.69 -6.07
C ASP A 505 -27.05 -28.18 -6.54
N LEU A 506 -27.00 -27.45 -7.66
CA LEU A 506 -25.81 -26.75 -8.11
C LEU A 506 -25.31 -25.72 -7.07
N LEU A 507 -26.23 -24.92 -6.50
CA LEU A 507 -25.87 -23.91 -5.50
C LEU A 507 -25.33 -24.55 -4.22
N VAL A 508 -25.97 -25.63 -3.74
CA VAL A 508 -25.53 -26.37 -2.55
C VAL A 508 -24.20 -27.06 -2.80
N ALA A 509 -24.01 -27.68 -3.96
CA ALA A 509 -22.73 -28.30 -4.34
C ALA A 509 -21.60 -27.27 -4.37
N CYS A 510 -21.81 -26.12 -5.00
CA CYS A 510 -20.86 -25.01 -4.98
C CYS A 510 -20.58 -24.53 -3.55
N ALA A 511 -21.62 -24.32 -2.72
CA ALA A 511 -21.46 -23.82 -1.36
C ALA A 511 -20.61 -24.75 -0.47
N ASN A 512 -20.64 -26.06 -0.74
CA ASN A 512 -19.87 -27.07 -0.02
C ASN A 512 -18.44 -27.27 -0.56
N THR A 513 -18.17 -26.91 -1.81
CA THR A 513 -16.88 -27.18 -2.48
C THR A 513 -16.04 -25.91 -2.63
N GLU A 514 -16.64 -24.82 -3.12
CA GLU A 514 -15.98 -23.56 -3.44
C GLU A 514 -16.42 -22.41 -2.52
N GLY A 515 -17.59 -22.56 -1.87
CA GLY A 515 -18.24 -21.49 -1.11
C GLY A 515 -17.37 -20.86 -0.04
N GLU A 516 -16.54 -21.64 0.67
CA GLU A 516 -15.60 -21.10 1.66
C GLU A 516 -14.57 -20.17 1.03
N GLN A 517 -14.03 -20.54 -0.13
CA GLN A 517 -13.02 -19.74 -0.80
C GLN A 517 -13.62 -18.44 -1.37
N LEU A 518 -14.85 -18.53 -1.88
CA LEU A 518 -15.61 -17.36 -2.35
C LEU A 518 -15.87 -16.38 -1.21
N VAL A 519 -16.35 -16.87 -0.05
CA VAL A 519 -16.59 -16.01 1.12
C VAL A 519 -15.28 -15.44 1.66
N ALA A 520 -14.22 -16.24 1.75
CA ALA A 520 -12.91 -15.77 2.20
C ALA A 520 -12.36 -14.63 1.32
N THR A 521 -12.46 -14.79 0.00
CA THR A 521 -12.05 -13.78 -0.98
C THR A 521 -12.88 -12.51 -0.82
N SER A 522 -14.19 -12.65 -0.65
CA SER A 522 -15.09 -11.52 -0.47
C SER A 522 -14.85 -10.77 0.84
N TYR A 523 -14.63 -11.48 1.96
CA TYR A 523 -14.31 -10.87 3.26
C TYR A 523 -12.97 -10.13 3.20
N GLY A 524 -11.94 -10.75 2.61
CA GLY A 524 -10.63 -10.11 2.42
C GLY A 524 -10.73 -8.87 1.54
N PHE A 525 -11.50 -8.91 0.46
CA PHE A 525 -11.74 -7.75 -0.40
C PHE A 525 -12.50 -6.63 0.33
N ALA A 526 -13.57 -6.95 1.07
CA ALA A 526 -14.32 -5.96 1.86
C ALA A 526 -13.48 -5.30 2.95
N SER A 527 -12.72 -6.09 3.70
CA SER A 527 -11.78 -5.62 4.72
C SER A 527 -10.70 -4.73 4.12
N TRP A 528 -10.11 -5.13 2.99
CA TRP A 528 -9.14 -4.30 2.27
C TRP A 528 -9.76 -3.00 1.77
N MET A 529 -11.03 -3.00 1.40
CA MET A 529 -11.76 -1.77 1.04
C MET A 529 -12.11 -0.92 2.27
N GLY A 530 -11.72 -1.33 3.48
CA GLY A 530 -12.02 -0.66 4.75
C GLY A 530 -13.53 -0.59 5.01
N ILE A 531 -14.25 -1.66 4.70
CA ILE A 531 -15.71 -1.75 4.88
C ILE A 531 -16.02 -2.65 6.07
N ASP A 532 -16.46 -2.04 7.16
CA ASP A 532 -16.86 -2.68 8.42
C ASP A 532 -18.34 -2.43 8.77
N ILE A 533 -19.05 -1.63 7.96
CA ILE A 533 -20.47 -1.29 8.12
C ILE A 533 -21.23 -1.68 6.85
N THR A 534 -22.42 -2.26 7.00
CA THR A 534 -23.27 -2.67 5.87
C THR A 534 -24.73 -2.22 6.01
N PRO A 535 -25.45 -1.98 4.90
CA PRO A 535 -24.95 -2.01 3.53
C PRO A 535 -24.04 -0.82 3.28
N THR A 536 -23.00 -1.01 2.48
CA THR A 536 -22.17 0.10 1.97
C THR A 536 -22.05 -0.06 0.46
N PHE A 537 -22.06 1.05 -0.26
CA PHE A 537 -21.82 1.08 -1.69
C PHE A 537 -20.49 1.78 -2.00
N VAL A 538 -19.75 1.27 -2.98
CA VAL A 538 -18.59 1.93 -3.56
C VAL A 538 -18.85 2.17 -5.03
N LEU A 539 -18.86 3.45 -5.42
CA LEU A 539 -19.10 3.87 -6.80
C LEU A 539 -17.78 4.26 -7.46
N ASN A 540 -17.50 3.67 -8.63
CA ASN A 540 -16.31 3.91 -9.43
C ASN A 540 -15.00 3.85 -8.63
N ASP A 541 -14.89 2.85 -7.73
CA ASP A 541 -13.74 2.59 -6.85
C ASP A 541 -13.37 3.73 -5.89
N LYS A 542 -14.22 4.76 -5.76
CA LYS A 542 -13.88 6.01 -5.07
C LYS A 542 -14.91 6.42 -4.04
N LYS A 543 -16.17 6.61 -4.44
CA LYS A 543 -17.19 7.20 -3.58
C LYS A 543 -17.83 6.11 -2.72
N LYS A 544 -17.44 6.05 -1.44
CA LYS A 544 -18.11 5.24 -0.41
C LYS A 544 -19.43 5.92 0.01
N VAL A 545 -20.52 5.17 0.05
CA VAL A 545 -21.84 5.60 0.50
C VAL A 545 -22.34 4.61 1.54
N LEU A 546 -22.47 5.07 2.79
CA LEU A 546 -22.97 4.25 3.90
C LEU A 546 -24.49 4.16 3.84
N GLY A 547 -25.03 2.95 3.96
CA GLY A 547 -26.46 2.69 3.88
C GLY A 547 -27.03 2.91 2.47
N LEU A 548 -28.34 3.10 2.40
CA LEU A 548 -29.05 3.46 1.17
C LEU A 548 -29.86 4.75 1.41
N PRO A 549 -29.22 5.94 1.34
CA PRO A 549 -29.89 7.20 1.60
C PRO A 549 -30.96 7.49 0.55
N ASP A 550 -31.95 8.33 0.87
CA ASP A 550 -33.07 8.60 -0.05
C ASP A 550 -32.65 9.27 -1.36
N ASN A 551 -31.55 10.02 -1.34
CA ASN A 551 -30.93 10.62 -2.53
C ASN A 551 -29.88 9.70 -3.20
N PHE A 552 -29.89 8.38 -2.93
CA PHE A 552 -28.91 7.46 -3.49
C PHE A 552 -28.82 7.52 -5.02
N THR A 553 -29.97 7.60 -5.70
CA THR A 553 -30.01 7.74 -7.17
C THR A 553 -29.29 9.01 -7.63
N ASP A 554 -29.47 10.14 -6.95
CA ASP A 554 -28.79 11.39 -7.31
C ASP A 554 -27.28 11.28 -7.15
N ILE A 555 -26.82 10.60 -6.08
CA ILE A 555 -25.39 10.32 -5.85
C ILE A 555 -24.83 9.45 -6.98
N VAL A 556 -25.54 8.40 -7.38
CA VAL A 556 -25.13 7.54 -8.50
C VAL A 556 -25.06 8.35 -9.81
N CYS A 557 -26.03 9.21 -10.07
CA CYS A 557 -26.04 10.08 -11.24
C CYS A 557 -24.90 11.08 -11.27
N GLU A 558 -24.56 11.69 -10.13
CA GLU A 558 -23.42 12.58 -9.99
C GLU A 558 -22.10 11.84 -10.29
N GLN A 559 -21.94 10.63 -9.76
CA GLN A 559 -20.78 9.80 -10.06
C GLN A 559 -20.71 9.42 -11.54
N LEU A 560 -21.85 9.12 -12.17
CA LEU A 560 -21.90 8.83 -13.60
C LEU A 560 -21.60 10.08 -14.46
N ALA A 561 -22.03 11.26 -14.03
CA ALA A 561 -21.74 12.53 -14.71
C ALA A 561 -20.23 12.80 -14.77
N THR A 562 -19.53 12.52 -13.67
CA THR A 562 -18.07 12.72 -13.52
C THR A 562 -17.24 11.57 -14.10
N THR A 563 -17.85 10.44 -14.46
CA THR A 563 -17.16 9.31 -15.09
C THR A 563 -16.74 9.64 -16.51
N SER A 564 -15.44 9.56 -16.79
CA SER A 564 -14.92 9.65 -18.16
C SER A 564 -15.36 8.42 -18.98
N VAL A 565 -15.60 8.62 -20.26
CA VAL A 565 -15.86 7.53 -21.20
C VAL A 565 -14.67 6.57 -21.16
N ALA A 566 -14.94 5.26 -21.05
CA ALA A 566 -13.91 4.26 -21.18
C ALA A 566 -13.32 4.38 -22.60
N LEU A 567 -12.06 4.79 -22.71
CA LEU A 567 -11.30 4.49 -23.91
C LEU A 567 -11.28 2.96 -23.98
N ALA A 568 -11.82 2.40 -25.07
CA ALA A 568 -11.71 0.97 -25.31
C ALA A 568 -10.20 0.65 -25.34
N GLU A 569 -9.67 0.19 -24.21
CA GLU A 569 -8.36 -0.43 -24.18
C GLU A 569 -8.49 -1.62 -25.14
N VAL A 570 -7.67 -1.60 -26.19
CA VAL A 570 -7.56 -2.69 -27.14
C VAL A 570 -6.83 -3.82 -26.40
N GLY A 571 -7.54 -4.44 -25.45
CA GLY A 571 -7.13 -5.64 -24.76
C GLY A 571 -7.24 -6.80 -25.73
N ALA A 572 -6.20 -6.98 -26.54
CA ALA A 572 -5.96 -8.25 -27.18
C ALA A 572 -5.62 -9.26 -26.07
N GLU A 573 -6.64 -9.87 -25.49
CA GLU A 573 -6.46 -11.12 -24.77
C GLU A 573 -5.91 -12.14 -25.78
N SER A 574 -4.62 -12.42 -25.66
CA SER A 574 -3.98 -13.56 -26.30
C SER A 574 -4.55 -14.83 -25.69
N GLY A 575 -5.71 -15.24 -26.18
CA GLY A 575 -6.25 -16.57 -25.93
C GLY A 575 -5.26 -17.60 -26.47
N ALA A 576 -4.57 -18.28 -25.56
CA ALA A 576 -3.79 -19.46 -25.85
C ALA A 576 -4.73 -20.61 -26.22
N GLY A 577 -5.24 -20.58 -27.46
CA GLY A 577 -5.92 -21.68 -28.12
C GLY A 577 -4.95 -22.37 -29.07
N GLY A 578 -4.63 -23.63 -28.79
CA GLY A 578 -3.75 -24.45 -29.63
C GLY A 578 -4.31 -24.66 -31.05
N GLY A 579 -3.45 -24.51 -32.06
CA GLY A 579 -3.79 -24.82 -33.45
C GLY A 579 -2.67 -24.50 -34.47
N ARG A 580 -1.97 -25.55 -34.90
CA ARG A 580 -1.12 -25.76 -36.11
C ARG A 580 -0.79 -24.59 -37.07
N VAL A 581 0.53 -24.43 -37.25
CA VAL A 581 1.33 -24.27 -38.50
C VAL A 581 0.79 -23.35 -39.63
N GLY A 582 1.48 -22.22 -39.84
CA GLY A 582 1.48 -21.46 -41.09
C GLY A 582 2.68 -20.50 -41.18
N LYS A 583 3.45 -20.58 -42.27
CA LYS A 583 4.71 -19.85 -42.53
C LYS A 583 4.52 -18.33 -42.74
N GLY A 584 5.41 -17.55 -42.13
CA GLY A 584 6.24 -16.54 -42.81
C GLY A 584 5.69 -15.13 -43.07
N SER A 585 6.15 -14.15 -42.26
CA SER A 585 6.50 -12.79 -42.71
C SER A 585 7.45 -12.14 -41.70
N SER A 586 8.55 -11.54 -42.19
CA SER A 586 9.75 -11.14 -41.45
C SER A 586 9.58 -9.86 -40.61
N LEU A 587 10.32 -9.82 -39.50
CA LEU A 587 10.36 -8.79 -38.46
C LEU A 587 11.32 -7.63 -38.78
N GLU A 588 11.85 -7.54 -40.00
CA GLU A 588 12.97 -6.65 -40.34
C GLU A 588 12.56 -5.19 -40.62
N ASP A 589 11.31 -4.93 -41.01
CA ASP A 589 10.89 -3.57 -41.42
C ASP A 589 10.57 -2.61 -40.25
N LEU A 590 10.46 -3.11 -39.01
CA LEU A 590 10.15 -2.26 -37.84
C LEU A 590 11.40 -1.72 -37.12
N MET A 591 12.57 -2.33 -37.31
CA MET A 591 13.81 -1.89 -36.63
C MET A 591 14.54 -0.77 -37.36
N VAL A 592 14.45 -0.68 -38.68
CA VAL A 592 15.22 0.30 -39.46
C VAL A 592 14.69 1.73 -39.27
N THR A 593 13.39 1.91 -39.12
CA THR A 593 12.77 3.25 -38.98
C THR A 593 12.96 3.85 -37.59
N GLY A 594 13.00 3.02 -36.54
CA GLY A 594 13.19 3.48 -35.15
C GLY A 594 14.62 3.95 -34.85
N VAL A 595 15.62 3.28 -35.43
CA VAL A 595 17.05 3.63 -35.20
C VAL A 595 17.44 4.94 -35.89
N VAL A 596 16.90 5.21 -37.08
CA VAL A 596 17.21 6.45 -37.84
C VAL A 596 16.65 7.70 -37.14
N VAL A 597 15.45 7.62 -36.55
CA VAL A 597 14.84 8.75 -35.83
C VAL A 597 15.56 9.04 -34.50
N ALA A 598 15.99 8.01 -33.78
CA ALA A 598 16.75 8.17 -32.54
C ALA A 598 18.12 8.81 -32.79
N PHE A 599 18.81 8.41 -33.86
CA PHE A 599 20.14 8.92 -34.21
C PHE A 599 20.10 10.38 -34.67
N ALA A 600 19.09 10.77 -35.45
CA ALA A 600 18.90 12.16 -35.87
C ALA A 600 18.61 13.10 -34.69
N THR A 601 17.85 12.63 -33.69
CA THR A 601 17.50 13.44 -32.51
C THR A 601 18.71 13.68 -31.60
N LEU A 602 19.60 12.69 -31.45
CA LEU A 602 20.84 12.81 -30.69
C LEU A 602 21.86 13.76 -31.33
N MET A 603 21.96 13.75 -32.67
CA MET A 603 22.83 14.68 -33.42
C MET A 603 22.42 16.14 -33.22
N VAL A 604 21.11 16.43 -33.28
CA VAL A 604 20.58 17.80 -33.10
C VAL A 604 20.80 18.30 -31.67
N ALA A 605 20.58 17.45 -30.67
CA ALA A 605 20.83 17.80 -29.27
C ALA A 605 22.33 18.02 -28.97
N GLY A 606 23.21 17.20 -29.56
CA GLY A 606 24.66 17.34 -29.43
C GLY A 606 25.19 18.65 -30.03
N LEU A 607 24.70 19.03 -31.22
CA LEU A 607 25.09 20.29 -31.86
C LEU A 607 24.60 21.53 -31.09
N ALA A 608 23.40 21.47 -30.49
CA ALA A 608 22.88 22.54 -29.64
C ALA A 608 23.73 22.73 -28.35
N ALA A 609 24.18 21.63 -27.73
CA ALA A 609 25.02 21.68 -26.54
C ALA A 609 26.43 22.26 -26.85
N VAL A 610 27.01 21.90 -28.01
CA VAL A 610 28.29 22.46 -28.45
C VAL A 610 28.17 23.95 -28.77
N ALA A 611 27.08 24.38 -29.43
CA ALA A 611 26.83 25.80 -29.72
C ALA A 611 26.67 26.64 -28.44
N MET A 612 26.00 26.11 -27.40
CA MET A 612 25.89 26.79 -26.10
C MET A 612 27.23 26.87 -25.37
N ARG A 613 28.07 25.83 -25.46
CA ARG A 613 29.39 25.81 -24.82
C ARG A 613 30.40 26.74 -25.50
N LEU A 614 30.26 26.96 -26.81
CA LEU A 614 31.06 27.93 -27.56
C LEU A 614 30.63 29.38 -27.30
N ARG A 615 29.35 29.61 -26.96
CA ARG A 615 28.85 30.95 -26.56
C ARG A 615 29.31 31.35 -25.15
N GLY A 616 29.37 30.41 -24.20
CA GLY A 616 29.77 30.69 -22.81
C GLY A 616 31.25 31.01 -22.59
N ARG A 617 32.10 30.95 -23.63
CA ARG A 617 33.55 31.19 -23.50
C ARG A 617 34.00 32.62 -23.82
N LYS A 618 33.07 33.52 -24.15
CA LYS A 618 33.37 34.90 -24.58
C LYS A 618 33.18 35.98 -23.51
N GLU A 619 32.67 35.66 -22.32
CA GLU A 619 32.27 36.65 -21.30
C GLU A 619 32.91 36.40 -19.91
N GLY A 620 34.21 36.09 -19.86
CA GLY A 620 34.92 35.81 -18.61
C GLY A 620 36.23 36.57 -18.47
N GLY A 621 36.16 37.90 -18.37
CA GLY A 621 37.29 38.75 -18.00
C GLY A 621 36.78 39.94 -17.20
N GLU A 622 37.39 40.15 -16.02
CA GLU A 622 37.13 41.23 -15.04
C GLU A 622 35.95 41.04 -14.08
N GLU A 623 36.22 40.48 -12.89
CA GLU A 623 36.00 41.21 -11.62
C GLU A 623 36.55 40.41 -10.42
N LYS A 624 37.61 40.92 -9.80
CA LYS A 624 38.10 40.49 -8.48
C LYS A 624 38.37 41.75 -7.67
N LYS A 625 37.46 42.11 -6.77
CA LYS A 625 37.78 42.78 -5.50
C LYS A 625 36.53 42.98 -4.64
N SER A 626 36.76 42.94 -3.32
CA SER A 626 35.88 43.39 -2.24
C SER A 626 34.76 42.45 -1.83
N LEU A 627 34.96 41.74 -0.72
CA LEU A 627 34.09 41.84 0.47
C LEU A 627 34.68 41.02 1.62
N LEU A 628 35.31 41.74 2.54
CA LEU A 628 35.75 41.31 3.86
C LEU A 628 35.31 42.45 4.78
N ASP A 629 34.18 42.28 5.47
CA ASP A 629 33.91 42.82 6.82
C ASP A 629 32.44 42.72 7.23
N HIS A 630 32.26 42.60 8.57
CA HIS A 630 31.05 42.48 9.39
C HIS A 630 30.56 41.05 9.65
N ARG A 631 30.34 40.59 10.90
CA ARG A 631 30.19 41.23 12.23
C ARG A 631 30.21 40.08 13.27
N LEU A 632 30.89 40.19 14.42
CA LEU A 632 30.32 40.54 15.74
C LEU A 632 28.83 40.26 15.94
#